data_AF-A0A931INE8-F1
#
_entry.id   AF-A0A931INE8-F1
#
_cell.length_a   1.000
_cell.length_b   1.000
_cell.length_c   1.000
_cell.angle_alpha   90.00
_cell.angle_beta   90.00
_cell.angle_gamma   90.00
#
_symmetry.space_group_name_H-M   'P 1'
#
loop_
_entity.id
_entity.type
_entity.pdbx_description
1 polymer ?
#
loop_
_entity_poly.entity_id
_entity_poly.type
_entity_poly.pdbx_seq_one_letter_code
_entity_poly.pdbx_strand_id
1 'polypeptide(L)'
;MKITFDSTTVSIGKKEYHILMPILDFSKLYVVRDQEKSHVIFGDELSLINLASLFECLGNMTNYIIYIESKKNNLTDYLRTGWSDNSNSFDLVMMHHSIQLKKHEWKQIRGNCKRCSKKKIEIVIQKDNKLERFSFQYNYRENKDVLDINEHVETLLLIGSSSVFKSLSTDALSVSEDGKESYLKSTGYHNHAHIDFYARQKFTRNFRQAGNSLCIDYYDSDLWKSSDLISWDKQNIILPRHKSDNVRVENLNKLHRYDLIPLIPHLIVWLQDINWPIASHVSKVLLKLPEEIIPHIKSVLATDDEEWKVYCLHYLVLEMPINYMLELKKEISEIANHPTTGEMDVESHIVAKKILKLIISYETKR
;
A
#
# COMPACT_ATOMS: atom_id res chain seq x y z
N MET A 1 18.90 17.32 17.12
CA MET A 1 19.25 16.74 15.80
C MET A 1 20.01 17.77 14.99
N LYS A 2 21.00 17.34 14.20
CA LYS A 2 21.84 18.22 13.39
C LYS A 2 21.73 17.79 11.93
N ILE A 3 21.39 18.71 11.03
CA ILE A 3 21.28 18.45 9.59
C ILE A 3 22.16 19.44 8.83
N THR A 4 22.92 18.94 7.87
CA THR A 4 23.73 19.76 6.97
C THR A 4 22.98 19.99 5.67
N PHE A 5 23.02 21.22 5.17
CA PHE A 5 22.39 21.62 3.92
C PHE A 5 23.39 22.31 2.99
N ASP A 6 23.22 22.11 1.70
CA ASP A 6 23.66 23.08 0.71
C ASP A 6 22.62 24.21 0.66
N SER A 7 23.03 25.42 1.03
CA SER A 7 22.21 26.62 1.05
C SER A 7 22.53 27.55 -0.12
N THR A 8 21.50 28.13 -0.70
CA THR A 8 21.63 29.15 -1.74
C THR A 8 20.48 30.17 -1.65
N THR A 9 20.71 31.36 -2.18
CA THR A 9 19.68 32.40 -2.31
C THR A 9 19.39 32.64 -3.78
N VAL A 10 18.12 32.67 -4.14
CA VAL A 10 17.66 32.98 -5.49
C VAL A 10 16.76 34.20 -5.47
N SER A 11 17.07 35.19 -6.30
CA SER A 11 16.26 36.42 -6.41
C SER A 11 15.36 36.37 -7.65
N ILE A 12 14.09 36.72 -7.47
CA ILE A 12 13.10 36.91 -8.55
C ILE A 12 12.56 38.34 -8.41
N GLY A 13 13.00 39.23 -9.30
CA GLY A 13 12.75 40.66 -9.14
C GLY A 13 13.36 41.18 -7.84
N LYS A 14 12.51 41.72 -6.94
CA LYS A 14 12.92 42.22 -5.62
C LYS A 14 12.78 41.19 -4.48
N LYS A 15 12.23 40.01 -4.76
CA LYS A 15 12.06 38.96 -3.75
C LYS A 15 13.27 38.04 -3.73
N GLU A 16 13.70 37.68 -2.53
CA GLU A 16 14.75 36.68 -2.31
C GLU A 16 14.14 35.41 -1.69
N TYR A 17 14.59 34.26 -2.17
CA TYR A 17 14.20 32.94 -1.67
C TYR A 17 15.44 32.22 -1.17
N HIS A 18 15.44 31.82 0.10
CA HIS A 18 16.50 31.03 0.70
C HIS A 18 16.16 29.55 0.60
N ILE A 19 17.03 28.79 -0.08
CA ILE A 19 16.75 27.42 -0.48
C ILE A 19 17.78 26.51 0.15
N LEU A 20 17.29 25.46 0.80
CA LEU A 20 18.08 24.45 1.48
C LEU A 20 17.91 23.12 0.77
N MET A 21 19.01 22.54 0.30
CA MET A 21 19.07 21.19 -0.23
C MET A 21 19.74 20.31 0.83
N PRO A 22 19.01 19.35 1.43
CA PRO A 22 19.53 18.53 2.51
C PRO A 22 20.64 17.61 2.00
N ILE A 23 21.72 17.49 2.78
CA ILE A 23 22.77 16.49 2.57
C ILE A 23 22.41 15.28 3.44
N LEU A 24 21.38 14.55 3.02
CA LEU A 24 20.85 13.34 3.64
C LEU A 24 20.61 12.28 2.56
N ASP A 25 20.48 11.02 2.96
CA ASP A 25 20.11 9.95 2.03
C ASP A 25 18.60 9.98 1.76
N PHE A 26 18.27 10.29 0.51
CA PHE A 26 16.91 10.20 -0.05
C PHE A 26 16.90 9.32 -1.30
N SER A 27 17.87 8.42 -1.47
CA SER A 27 17.99 7.58 -2.67
C SER A 27 16.77 6.67 -2.88
N LYS A 28 16.06 6.33 -1.79
CA LYS A 28 14.84 5.52 -1.78
C LYS A 28 13.57 6.32 -1.47
N LEU A 29 13.61 7.65 -1.60
CA LEU A 29 12.43 8.50 -1.54
C LEU A 29 11.84 8.69 -2.93
N TYR A 30 10.57 8.38 -3.12
CA TYR A 30 9.87 8.55 -4.39
C TYR A 30 8.61 9.37 -4.19
N VAL A 31 8.36 10.33 -5.08
CA VAL A 31 7.11 11.09 -5.09
C VAL A 31 6.42 10.75 -6.40
N VAL A 32 5.28 10.09 -6.32
CA VAL A 32 4.53 9.66 -7.51
C VAL A 32 3.19 10.35 -7.57
N ARG A 33 2.59 10.33 -8.76
CA ARG A 33 1.20 10.72 -8.97
C ARG A 33 0.45 9.54 -9.55
N ASP A 34 -0.71 9.21 -8.99
CA ASP A 34 -1.57 8.14 -9.48
C ASP A 34 -2.46 8.58 -10.64
N GLN A 35 -3.24 7.64 -11.17
CA GLN A 35 -4.16 7.88 -12.29
C GLN A 35 -5.32 8.84 -11.93
N GLU A 36 -5.64 8.98 -10.65
CA GLU A 36 -6.66 9.90 -10.15
C GLU A 36 -6.10 11.31 -9.85
N LYS A 37 -4.81 11.53 -10.16
CA LYS A 37 -4.04 12.76 -9.92
C LYS A 37 -3.76 13.04 -8.44
N SER A 38 -3.83 12.01 -7.61
CA SER A 38 -3.38 12.06 -6.22
C SER A 38 -1.89 11.79 -6.14
N HIS A 39 -1.24 12.24 -5.07
CA HIS A 39 0.19 12.05 -4.88
C HIS A 39 0.47 11.07 -3.75
N VAL A 40 1.58 10.34 -3.85
CA VAL A 40 2.07 9.50 -2.74
C VAL A 40 3.56 9.71 -2.59
N ILE A 41 4.02 9.88 -1.34
CA ILE A 41 5.42 9.95 -0.97
C ILE A 41 5.82 8.60 -0.40
N PHE A 42 6.56 7.83 -1.18
CA PHE A 42 7.12 6.56 -0.78
C PHE A 42 8.52 6.74 -0.20
N GLY A 43 8.84 6.00 0.86
CA GLY A 43 10.18 5.96 1.40
C GLY A 43 10.45 4.70 2.21
N ASP A 44 11.72 4.28 2.24
CA ASP A 44 12.17 3.29 3.22
C ASP A 44 12.33 3.94 4.60
N GLU A 45 12.68 3.13 5.60
CA GLU A 45 12.82 3.59 6.99
C GLU A 45 13.75 4.81 7.10
N LEU A 46 14.94 4.75 6.48
CA LEU A 46 15.89 5.85 6.53
C LEU A 46 15.38 7.11 5.82
N SER A 47 14.79 6.97 4.62
CA SER A 47 14.25 8.11 3.87
C SER A 47 13.10 8.78 4.62
N LEU A 48 12.24 8.01 5.30
CA LEU A 48 11.12 8.55 6.07
C LEU A 48 11.56 9.21 7.38
N ILE A 49 12.55 8.66 8.09
CA ILE A 49 13.19 9.33 9.24
C ILE A 49 13.81 10.66 8.79
N ASN A 50 14.51 10.67 7.66
CA ASN A 50 15.09 11.88 7.09
C ASN A 50 14.01 12.89 6.69
N LEU A 51 12.90 12.44 6.10
CA LEU A 51 11.78 13.31 5.73
C LEU A 51 11.12 13.93 6.96
N ALA A 52 10.84 13.13 8.00
CA ALA A 52 10.33 13.62 9.28
C ALA A 52 11.24 14.69 9.89
N SER A 53 12.54 14.46 9.81
CA SER A 53 13.55 15.40 10.30
C SER A 53 13.50 16.76 9.58
N LEU A 54 13.17 16.78 8.28
CA LEU A 54 13.00 18.01 7.51
C LEU A 54 11.65 18.68 7.79
N PHE A 55 10.59 17.91 8.04
CA PHE A 55 9.34 18.47 8.54
C PHE A 55 9.56 19.16 9.89
N GLU A 56 10.32 18.56 10.81
CA GLU A 56 10.68 19.19 12.07
C GLU A 56 11.50 20.49 11.86
N CYS A 57 12.38 20.57 10.84
CA CYS A 57 13.04 21.83 10.47
C CYS A 57 12.03 22.92 10.16
N LEU A 58 11.07 22.64 9.27
CA LEU A 58 10.06 23.62 8.85
C LEU A 58 9.07 23.96 9.97
N GLY A 59 8.88 23.04 10.92
CA GLY A 59 8.18 23.30 12.18
C GLY A 59 8.84 24.41 13.01
N ASN A 60 10.15 24.61 12.88
CA ASN A 60 10.94 25.55 13.68
C ASN A 60 11.53 26.71 12.85
N MET A 61 11.39 26.68 11.52
CA MET A 61 11.98 27.66 10.61
C MET A 61 11.01 28.04 9.49
N THR A 62 10.74 29.34 9.35
CA THR A 62 9.68 29.84 8.46
C THR A 62 10.19 30.62 7.26
N ASN A 63 11.50 30.82 7.15
CA ASN A 63 12.15 31.65 6.13
C ASN A 63 12.92 30.85 5.06
N TYR A 64 12.88 29.52 5.11
CA TYR A 64 13.56 28.65 4.16
C TYR A 64 12.59 27.79 3.34
N ILE A 65 12.97 27.53 2.10
CA ILE A 65 12.38 26.49 1.24
C ILE A 65 13.30 25.28 1.29
N ILE A 66 12.77 24.11 1.64
CA ILE A 66 13.51 22.85 1.53
C ILE A 66 13.21 22.24 0.16
N TYR A 67 14.27 21.87 -0.57
CA TYR A 67 14.18 21.27 -1.90
C TYR A 67 14.90 19.91 -1.93
N ILE A 68 14.15 18.85 -2.21
CA ILE A 68 14.65 17.49 -2.41
C ILE A 68 14.56 17.14 -3.91
N GLU A 69 15.71 16.79 -4.49
CA GLU A 69 15.83 16.40 -5.90
C GLU A 69 15.41 14.93 -6.13
N SER A 70 14.24 14.51 -5.60
CA SER A 70 13.75 13.14 -5.69
C SER A 70 13.37 12.72 -7.11
N LYS A 71 13.26 13.65 -8.07
CA LYS A 71 13.04 13.31 -9.49
C LYS A 71 14.17 12.46 -10.08
N LYS A 72 15.40 12.58 -9.56
CA LYS A 72 16.54 11.78 -10.03
C LYS A 72 16.48 10.32 -9.59
N ASN A 73 15.60 9.98 -8.65
CA ASN A 73 15.43 8.63 -8.17
C ASN A 73 14.55 7.87 -9.17
N ASN A 74 15.15 6.87 -9.82
CA ASN A 74 14.45 6.07 -10.81
C ASN A 74 13.36 5.24 -10.12
N LEU A 75 12.13 5.35 -10.62
CA LEU A 75 11.04 4.51 -10.15
C LEU A 75 11.38 3.04 -10.36
N THR A 76 11.09 2.23 -9.35
CA THR A 76 11.11 0.77 -9.49
C THR A 76 9.95 0.32 -10.38
N ASP A 77 10.01 -0.92 -10.88
CA ASP A 77 8.91 -1.46 -11.69
C ASP A 77 7.59 -1.47 -10.91
N TYR A 78 7.64 -1.82 -9.62
CA TYR A 78 6.49 -1.76 -8.72
C TYR A 78 5.79 -0.40 -8.74
N LEU A 79 6.55 0.69 -8.52
CA LEU A 79 6.00 2.04 -8.50
C LEU A 79 5.57 2.49 -9.89
N ARG A 80 6.31 2.10 -10.94
CA ARG A 80 6.00 2.48 -12.33
C ARG A 80 4.70 1.84 -12.82
N THR A 81 4.42 0.59 -12.46
CA THR A 81 3.26 -0.13 -12.99
C THR A 81 2.02 -0.03 -12.11
N GLY A 82 2.19 0.08 -10.78
CA GLY A 82 1.07 0.10 -9.83
C GLY A 82 0.62 1.50 -9.43
N TRP A 83 1.56 2.46 -9.34
CA TRP A 83 1.31 3.71 -8.61
C TRP A 83 1.46 4.98 -9.44
N SER A 84 2.37 4.99 -10.41
CA SER A 84 2.76 6.23 -11.10
C SER A 84 2.15 6.31 -12.50
N ASP A 85 1.48 7.43 -12.79
CA ASP A 85 1.07 7.82 -14.14
C ASP A 85 2.22 8.47 -14.95
N ASN A 86 3.37 8.69 -14.31
CA ASN A 86 4.55 9.32 -14.88
C ASN A 86 5.75 8.36 -14.89
N SER A 87 6.66 8.54 -15.86
CA SER A 87 7.85 7.70 -15.99
C SER A 87 8.89 7.94 -14.89
N ASN A 88 8.86 9.12 -14.26
CA ASN A 88 9.82 9.56 -13.26
C ASN A 88 9.11 10.01 -11.98
N SER A 89 9.84 9.94 -10.87
CA SER A 89 9.48 10.56 -9.60
C SER A 89 9.39 12.09 -9.76
N PHE A 90 8.64 12.74 -8.87
CA PHE A 90 8.56 14.19 -8.75
C PHE A 90 9.65 14.68 -7.78
N ASP A 91 10.09 15.92 -7.97
CA ASP A 91 10.82 16.65 -6.94
C ASP A 91 9.88 17.01 -5.77
N LEU A 92 10.41 17.10 -4.55
CA LEU A 92 9.66 17.55 -3.38
C LEU A 92 10.15 18.90 -2.89
N VAL A 93 9.22 19.83 -2.72
CA VAL A 93 9.47 21.16 -2.18
C VAL A 93 8.55 21.42 -1.01
N MET A 94 9.11 21.90 0.09
CA MET A 94 8.37 22.13 1.32
C MET A 94 8.73 23.50 1.88
N MET A 95 7.73 24.27 2.30
CA MET A 95 7.97 25.62 2.82
C MET A 95 6.85 26.11 3.73
N HIS A 96 7.18 27.05 4.62
CA HIS A 96 6.18 27.74 5.41
C HIS A 96 5.34 28.71 4.56
N HIS A 97 4.03 28.81 4.84
CA HIS A 97 3.11 29.64 4.08
C HIS A 97 3.46 31.14 4.09
N SER A 98 4.24 31.63 5.06
CA SER A 98 4.71 33.04 5.11
C SER A 98 5.63 33.41 3.94
N ILE A 99 6.24 32.44 3.25
CA ILE A 99 7.13 32.70 2.12
C ILE A 99 6.37 33.23 0.89
N GLN A 100 5.07 32.91 0.77
CA GLN A 100 4.19 33.45 -0.27
C GLN A 100 4.80 33.30 -1.70
N LEU A 101 5.36 32.12 -1.99
CA LEU A 101 5.90 31.78 -3.31
C LEU A 101 4.76 31.64 -4.32
N LYS A 102 4.88 32.27 -5.50
CA LYS A 102 3.94 32.00 -6.58
C LYS A 102 4.40 30.76 -7.34
N LYS A 103 3.52 29.76 -7.47
CA LYS A 103 3.88 28.47 -8.09
C LYS A 103 4.58 28.59 -9.46
N HIS A 104 4.20 29.54 -10.31
CA HIS A 104 4.83 29.74 -11.63
C HIS A 104 6.28 30.25 -11.57
N GLU A 105 6.71 30.85 -10.46
CA GLU A 105 8.10 31.27 -10.24
C GLU A 105 9.02 30.06 -10.00
N TRP A 106 8.46 28.92 -9.56
CA TRP A 106 9.24 27.73 -9.18
C TRP A 106 10.14 27.22 -10.31
N LYS A 107 9.67 27.22 -11.57
CA LYS A 107 10.49 26.76 -12.71
C LYS A 107 11.77 27.58 -12.85
N GLN A 108 11.66 28.90 -12.67
CA GLN A 108 12.80 29.82 -12.74
C GLN A 108 13.70 29.64 -11.52
N ILE A 109 13.13 29.53 -10.33
CA ILE A 109 13.87 29.30 -9.09
C ILE A 109 14.69 28.01 -9.16
N ARG A 110 14.06 26.88 -9.51
CA ARG A 110 14.72 25.58 -9.68
C ARG A 110 15.85 25.64 -10.71
N GLY A 111 15.66 26.37 -11.80
CA GLY A 111 16.71 26.60 -12.81
C GLY A 111 17.91 27.39 -12.27
N ASN A 112 17.64 28.43 -11.47
CA ASN A 112 18.68 29.26 -10.86
C ASN A 112 19.44 28.54 -9.74
N CYS A 113 18.77 27.69 -8.95
CA CYS A 113 19.43 26.87 -7.91
C CYS A 113 20.59 26.05 -8.45
N LYS A 114 20.47 25.54 -9.68
CA LYS A 114 21.54 24.75 -10.33
C LYS A 114 22.76 25.57 -10.72
N ARG A 115 22.61 26.90 -10.84
CA ARG A 115 23.65 27.83 -11.30
C ARG A 115 24.28 28.62 -10.14
N CYS A 116 23.52 28.85 -9.07
CA CYS A 116 24.01 29.61 -7.93
C CYS A 116 25.06 28.80 -7.14
N SER A 117 26.05 29.50 -6.59
CA SER A 117 26.97 28.93 -5.62
C SER A 117 26.21 28.46 -4.38
N LYS A 118 26.60 27.29 -3.88
CA LYS A 118 26.04 26.68 -2.68
C LYS A 118 27.01 26.85 -1.52
N LYS A 119 26.50 27.19 -0.35
CA LYS A 119 27.27 27.23 0.91
C LYS A 119 26.75 26.14 1.82
N LYS A 120 27.65 25.36 2.42
CA LYS A 120 27.25 24.40 3.44
C LYS A 120 26.88 25.15 4.71
N ILE A 121 25.69 24.86 5.23
CA ILE A 121 25.24 25.33 6.54
C ILE A 121 24.79 24.13 7.37
N GLU A 122 24.88 24.28 8.69
CA GLU A 122 24.37 23.28 9.62
C GLU A 122 23.26 23.89 10.46
N ILE A 123 22.17 23.14 10.57
CA ILE A 123 21.01 23.53 11.35
C ILE A 123 20.87 22.53 12.48
N VAL A 124 20.83 23.05 13.70
CA VAL A 124 20.59 22.29 14.91
C VAL A 124 19.15 22.53 15.35
N ILE A 125 18.39 21.45 15.49
CA ILE A 125 17.01 21.46 15.95
C ILE A 125 16.96 20.78 17.30
N GLN A 126 16.33 21.42 18.27
CA GLN A 126 15.96 20.78 19.52
C GLN A 126 14.75 19.89 19.23
N LYS A 127 14.88 18.57 19.41
CA LYS A 127 13.71 17.69 19.34
C LYS A 127 12.83 18.03 20.52
N ASP A 128 11.58 18.41 20.25
CA ASP A 128 10.57 18.43 21.28
C ASP A 128 10.24 16.97 21.62
N ASN A 129 10.50 16.53 22.84
CA ASN A 129 10.34 15.12 23.22
C ASN A 129 8.86 14.70 23.34
N LYS A 130 7.93 15.63 23.13
CA LYS A 130 6.50 15.35 23.07
C LYS A 130 6.07 15.21 21.62
N LEU A 131 5.84 13.96 21.20
CA LEU A 131 5.03 13.64 20.01
C LEU A 131 3.57 14.04 20.30
N GLU A 132 3.27 15.34 20.23
CA GLU A 132 1.89 15.82 20.29
C GLU A 132 1.32 15.86 18.88
N ARG A 133 0.53 14.84 18.53
CA ARG A 133 -0.27 14.86 17.31
C ARG A 133 -1.43 15.84 17.54
N PHE A 134 -1.28 17.09 17.09
CA PHE A 134 -2.33 18.12 17.15
C PHE A 134 -3.47 17.84 16.14
N SER A 135 -3.95 16.60 16.04
CA SER A 135 -4.79 16.10 14.95
C SER A 135 -6.25 16.54 15.05
N PHE A 136 -6.82 16.60 16.25
CA PHE A 136 -8.25 16.86 16.42
C PHE A 136 -8.69 18.19 15.82
N GLN A 137 -7.83 19.21 15.84
CA GLN A 137 -8.20 20.54 15.37
C GLN A 137 -8.44 20.60 13.85
N TYR A 138 -7.79 19.72 13.08
CA TYR A 138 -7.94 19.68 11.61
C TYR A 138 -9.23 18.99 11.15
N ASN A 139 -9.98 18.36 12.07
CA ASN A 139 -11.34 17.89 11.80
C ASN A 139 -12.37 19.02 11.75
N TYR A 140 -12.05 20.18 12.35
CA TYR A 140 -13.00 21.28 12.45
C TYR A 140 -13.00 22.13 11.18
N ARG A 141 -14.19 22.38 10.62
CA ARG A 141 -14.36 23.16 9.38
C ARG A 141 -13.87 24.61 9.51
N GLU A 142 -13.89 25.15 10.72
CA GLU A 142 -13.41 26.47 11.06
C GLU A 142 -11.89 26.57 11.14
N ASN A 143 -11.17 25.44 11.22
CA ASN A 143 -9.71 25.48 11.21
C ASN A 143 -9.22 25.95 9.83
N LYS A 144 -8.46 27.04 9.84
CA LYS A 144 -7.90 27.65 8.64
C LYS A 144 -6.42 27.31 8.45
N ASP A 145 -5.79 26.75 9.47
CA ASP A 145 -4.44 26.22 9.39
C ASP A 145 -4.49 24.90 8.61
N VAL A 146 -3.98 24.92 7.38
CA VAL A 146 -4.10 23.80 6.44
C VAL A 146 -2.80 23.63 5.65
N LEU A 147 -2.60 22.41 5.17
CA LEU A 147 -1.59 22.07 4.18
C LEU A 147 -2.12 22.39 2.77
N ASP A 148 -1.44 23.27 2.06
CA ASP A 148 -1.68 23.49 0.63
C ASP A 148 -0.76 22.58 -0.20
N ILE A 149 -1.38 21.78 -1.07
CA ILE A 149 -0.74 20.73 -1.87
C ILE A 149 -0.85 21.13 -3.34
N ASN A 150 0.27 21.51 -3.95
CA ASN A 150 0.30 21.95 -5.34
C ASN A 150 1.29 21.14 -6.17
N GLU A 151 0.97 20.94 -7.43
CA GLU A 151 1.90 20.42 -8.41
C GLU A 151 2.31 21.50 -9.41
N HIS A 152 3.60 21.61 -9.70
CA HIS A 152 4.08 22.44 -10.81
C HIS A 152 5.42 21.94 -11.40
N VAL A 153 5.43 21.66 -12.71
CA VAL A 153 6.63 21.27 -13.48
C VAL A 153 7.38 20.07 -12.89
N GLU A 154 6.65 18.98 -12.62
CA GLU A 154 7.17 17.75 -12.01
C GLU A 154 7.79 18.00 -10.63
N THR A 155 7.13 18.86 -9.85
CA THR A 155 7.45 19.13 -8.45
C THR A 155 6.16 19.15 -7.64
N LEU A 156 6.15 18.40 -6.54
CA LEU A 156 5.13 18.49 -5.51
C LEU A 156 5.56 19.57 -4.51
N LEU A 157 4.70 20.57 -4.30
CA LEU A 157 4.89 21.66 -3.35
C LEU A 157 3.94 21.46 -2.16
N LEU A 158 4.53 21.35 -0.98
CA LEU A 158 3.83 21.30 0.30
C LEU A 158 4.03 22.63 1.03
N ILE A 159 2.94 23.35 1.26
CA ILE A 159 2.97 24.69 1.86
C ILE A 159 2.08 24.66 3.10
N GLY A 160 2.70 24.76 4.28
CA GLY A 160 2.01 24.61 5.57
C GLY A 160 2.48 25.60 6.62
N SER A 161 1.91 25.52 7.80
CA SER A 161 2.38 26.23 9.00
C SER A 161 3.39 25.40 9.78
N SER A 162 4.01 26.00 10.81
CA SER A 162 4.84 25.29 11.76
C SER A 162 4.12 24.11 12.44
N SER A 163 2.85 24.27 12.82
CA SER A 163 2.03 23.22 13.45
C SER A 163 1.74 22.06 12.51
N VAL A 164 1.43 22.36 11.24
CA VAL A 164 1.21 21.34 10.21
C VAL A 164 2.49 20.52 10.02
N PHE A 165 3.64 21.16 9.85
CA PHE A 165 4.90 20.42 9.64
C PHE A 165 5.33 19.59 10.85
N LYS A 166 5.13 20.05 12.09
CA LYS A 166 5.35 19.21 13.29
C LYS A 166 4.45 17.96 13.31
N SER A 167 3.21 18.11 12.83
CA SER A 167 2.28 16.97 12.72
C SER A 167 2.72 15.99 11.62
N LEU A 168 3.14 16.50 10.46
CA LEU A 168 3.71 15.68 9.37
C LEU A 168 4.98 14.93 9.80
N SER A 169 5.83 15.56 10.62
CA SER A 169 7.01 14.92 11.24
C SER A 169 6.62 13.68 12.05
N THR A 170 5.57 13.80 12.87
CA THR A 170 5.03 12.69 13.67
C THR A 170 4.49 11.56 12.80
N ASP A 171 3.71 11.88 11.77
CA ASP A 171 3.11 10.89 10.87
C ASP A 171 4.20 10.14 10.07
N ALA A 172 5.22 10.85 9.57
CA ALA A 172 6.34 10.23 8.85
C ALA A 172 7.17 9.30 9.74
N LEU A 173 7.40 9.67 11.02
CA LEU A 173 8.07 8.79 11.99
C LEU A 173 7.26 7.52 12.27
N SER A 174 5.96 7.66 12.52
CA SER A 174 5.09 6.51 12.78
C SER A 174 5.08 5.52 11.61
N VAL A 175 4.97 6.01 10.37
CA VAL A 175 5.04 5.15 9.17
C VAL A 175 6.40 4.45 9.07
N SER A 176 7.48 5.17 9.38
CA SER A 176 8.84 4.61 9.38
C SER A 176 9.04 3.51 10.40
N GLU A 177 8.59 3.72 11.65
CA GLU A 177 8.81 2.80 12.77
C GLU A 177 8.08 1.47 12.56
N ASP A 178 6.81 1.53 12.14
CA ASP A 178 5.96 0.34 12.03
C ASP A 178 6.01 -0.31 10.64
N GLY A 179 6.54 0.38 9.63
CA GLY A 179 6.40 0.00 8.23
C GLY A 179 7.01 -1.35 7.88
N LYS A 180 8.26 -1.59 8.32
CA LYS A 180 8.97 -2.85 8.05
C LYS A 180 8.29 -4.05 8.72
N GLU A 181 7.92 -3.90 9.99
CA GLU A 181 7.28 -4.99 10.74
C GLU A 181 5.88 -5.30 10.17
N SER A 182 5.12 -4.27 9.82
CA SER A 182 3.80 -4.43 9.20
C SER A 182 3.90 -5.19 7.88
N TYR A 183 4.91 -4.85 7.05
CA TYR A 183 5.20 -5.58 5.82
C TYR A 183 5.59 -7.04 6.08
N LEU A 184 6.48 -7.32 7.05
CA LEU A 184 6.92 -8.69 7.34
C LEU A 184 5.80 -9.56 7.91
N LYS A 185 4.89 -8.99 8.72
CA LYS A 185 3.73 -9.70 9.29
C LYS A 185 2.67 -10.01 8.24
N SER A 186 2.44 -9.09 7.32
CA SER A 186 1.45 -9.22 6.24
C SER A 186 2.14 -8.86 4.93
N THR A 187 2.83 -9.82 4.32
CA THR A 187 3.66 -9.58 3.12
C THR A 187 2.89 -8.82 2.04
N GLY A 188 3.41 -7.67 1.62
CA GLY A 188 2.76 -6.77 0.67
C GLY A 188 1.89 -5.67 1.30
N TYR A 189 1.73 -5.64 2.63
CA TYR A 189 1.03 -4.56 3.34
C TYR A 189 1.84 -3.27 3.30
N HIS A 190 1.16 -2.19 2.94
CA HIS A 190 1.68 -0.83 2.93
C HIS A 190 1.22 -0.10 4.18
N ASN A 191 2.14 0.15 5.10
CA ASN A 191 1.87 1.08 6.19
C ASN A 191 1.90 2.49 5.64
N HIS A 192 0.84 3.26 5.86
CA HIS A 192 0.71 4.60 5.31
C HIS A 192 0.00 5.56 6.26
N ALA A 193 0.29 6.84 6.09
CA ALA A 193 -0.40 7.94 6.76
C ALA A 193 -1.01 8.88 5.73
N HIS A 194 -2.32 9.08 5.84
CA HIS A 194 -3.07 10.10 5.11
C HIS A 194 -2.72 11.49 5.65
N ILE A 195 -1.90 12.25 4.92
CA ILE A 195 -1.48 13.60 5.30
C ILE A 195 -2.28 14.69 4.58
N ASP A 196 -3.07 14.31 3.58
CA ASP A 196 -4.19 15.11 3.06
C ASP A 196 -5.27 15.40 4.11
N PHE A 197 -5.23 14.70 5.24
CA PHE A 197 -5.97 15.07 6.45
C PHE A 197 -5.75 16.53 6.86
N TYR A 198 -4.54 17.07 6.69
CA TYR A 198 -4.22 18.46 6.98
C TYR A 198 -4.65 19.43 5.87
N ALA A 199 -5.06 18.92 4.70
CA ALA A 199 -5.43 19.75 3.57
C ALA A 199 -6.83 20.34 3.74
N ARG A 200 -7.11 21.43 3.02
CA ARG A 200 -8.44 22.05 3.02
C ARG A 200 -9.46 21.10 2.38
N GLN A 201 -10.32 20.49 3.18
CA GLN A 201 -11.39 19.64 2.70
C GLN A 201 -12.45 20.46 1.94
N LYS A 202 -12.67 20.16 0.66
CA LYS A 202 -13.85 20.64 -0.08
C LYS A 202 -14.90 19.52 -0.10
N PHE A 203 -15.96 19.69 0.68
CA PHE A 203 -17.12 18.82 0.60
C PHE A 203 -17.92 19.17 -0.66
N THR A 204 -17.96 18.26 -1.64
CA THR A 204 -18.92 18.37 -2.74
C THR A 204 -20.31 17.94 -2.27
N ARG A 205 -21.37 18.31 -3.01
CA ARG A 205 -22.78 17.96 -2.71
C ARG A 205 -23.03 16.44 -2.49
N ASN A 206 -22.10 15.59 -2.92
CA ASN A 206 -22.20 14.12 -2.84
C ASN A 206 -21.24 13.49 -1.81
N PHE A 207 -20.71 14.27 -0.85
CA PHE A 207 -19.73 13.81 0.15
C PHE A 207 -18.43 13.23 -0.42
N ARG A 208 -18.17 13.36 -1.72
CA ARG A 208 -16.86 13.03 -2.31
C ARG A 208 -15.86 14.12 -1.98
N GLN A 209 -14.70 13.72 -1.44
CA GLN A 209 -13.55 14.60 -1.27
C GLN A 209 -13.18 15.19 -2.64
N ALA A 210 -13.13 16.53 -2.72
CA ALA A 210 -12.60 17.22 -3.89
C ALA A 210 -11.27 17.89 -3.51
N GLY A 211 -10.16 17.26 -3.87
CA GLY A 211 -8.80 17.74 -3.59
C GLY A 211 -7.77 16.72 -4.05
N ASN A 212 -6.49 17.11 -4.10
CA ASN A 212 -5.39 16.15 -4.27
C ASN A 212 -5.29 15.36 -2.97
N SER A 213 -5.50 14.03 -3.00
CA SER A 213 -5.14 13.21 -1.84
C SER A 213 -3.62 13.02 -1.82
N LEU A 214 -3.08 12.83 -0.62
CA LEU A 214 -1.65 12.75 -0.36
C LEU A 214 -1.38 11.85 0.84
N CYS A 215 -0.62 10.79 0.60
CA CYS A 215 -0.16 9.88 1.65
C CYS A 215 1.36 9.84 1.73
N ILE A 216 1.87 9.55 2.93
CA ILE A 216 3.22 9.04 3.14
C ILE A 216 3.10 7.53 3.31
N ASP A 217 3.89 6.75 2.57
CA ASP A 217 3.75 5.30 2.51
C ASP A 217 5.12 4.61 2.64
N TYR A 218 5.18 3.57 3.45
CA TYR A 218 6.38 2.77 3.63
C TYR A 218 6.64 1.90 2.41
N TYR A 219 7.81 2.08 1.81
CA TYR A 219 8.26 1.28 0.68
C TYR A 219 9.78 1.12 0.72
N ASP A 220 10.24 -0.08 1.04
CA ASP A 220 11.64 -0.45 0.85
C ASP A 220 11.77 -1.28 -0.42
N SER A 221 12.42 -0.70 -1.43
CA SER A 221 12.62 -1.36 -2.72
C SER A 221 13.33 -2.69 -2.59
N ASP A 222 14.18 -2.89 -1.59
CA ASP A 222 14.91 -4.16 -1.42
C ASP A 222 14.02 -5.23 -0.79
N LEU A 223 13.12 -4.84 0.12
CA LEU A 223 12.07 -5.72 0.64
C LEU A 223 11.02 -6.07 -0.42
N TRP A 224 10.69 -5.12 -1.31
CA TRP A 224 9.75 -5.34 -2.40
C TRP A 224 10.36 -6.05 -3.62
N LYS A 225 11.69 -6.02 -3.75
CA LYS A 225 12.43 -6.86 -4.71
C LYS A 225 12.62 -8.27 -4.18
N SER A 226 12.83 -8.44 -2.87
CA SER A 226 12.94 -9.77 -2.25
C SER A 226 11.59 -10.46 -2.08
N SER A 227 10.49 -9.69 -2.10
CA SER A 227 9.17 -10.22 -2.38
C SER A 227 8.96 -10.41 -3.88
N ASP A 228 9.39 -11.57 -4.37
CA ASP A 228 8.70 -12.25 -5.46
C ASP A 228 7.30 -12.75 -4.99
N LEU A 229 6.56 -11.90 -4.25
CA LEU A 229 5.23 -12.14 -3.71
C LEU A 229 4.34 -10.96 -4.11
N ILE A 230 3.72 -11.16 -5.26
CA ILE A 230 2.65 -10.42 -5.95
C ILE A 230 1.87 -9.40 -5.08
N SER A 231 2.05 -8.11 -5.38
CA SER A 231 1.22 -7.00 -4.87
C SER A 231 -0.21 -7.01 -5.42
N TRP A 232 -1.15 -6.33 -4.74
CA TRP A 232 -2.58 -6.24 -5.10
C TRP A 232 -2.83 -5.80 -6.58
N ASP A 233 -2.00 -4.91 -7.13
CA ASP A 233 -2.07 -4.53 -8.56
C ASP A 233 -1.64 -5.64 -9.52
N LYS A 234 -0.67 -6.48 -9.12
CA LYS A 234 -0.35 -7.73 -9.84
C LYS A 234 -1.50 -8.73 -9.71
N GLN A 235 -2.20 -8.79 -8.58
CA GLN A 235 -3.36 -9.68 -8.42
C GLN A 235 -4.48 -9.31 -9.40
N ASN A 236 -4.78 -8.02 -9.58
CA ASN A 236 -5.78 -7.55 -10.57
C ASN A 236 -5.37 -7.78 -12.05
N ILE A 237 -4.07 -7.96 -12.30
CA ILE A 237 -3.53 -8.34 -13.63
C ILE A 237 -3.63 -9.85 -13.84
N ILE A 238 -3.44 -10.65 -12.79
CA ILE A 238 -3.23 -12.10 -12.84
C ILE A 238 -4.53 -12.90 -12.58
N LEU A 239 -5.41 -12.44 -11.69
CA LEU A 239 -6.66 -13.13 -11.34
C LEU A 239 -7.66 -13.11 -12.51
N PRO A 240 -8.51 -14.14 -12.66
CA PRO A 240 -9.55 -14.13 -13.68
C PRO A 240 -10.47 -12.93 -13.48
N ARG A 241 -10.87 -12.27 -14.57
CA ARG A 241 -11.71 -11.05 -14.50
C ARG A 241 -13.21 -11.34 -14.68
N HIS A 242 -13.53 -12.48 -15.27
CA HIS A 242 -14.90 -12.93 -15.50
C HIS A 242 -14.93 -14.45 -15.63
N LYS A 243 -16.13 -15.04 -15.51
CA LYS A 243 -16.39 -16.50 -15.50
C LYS A 243 -15.89 -17.31 -16.71
N SER A 244 -15.39 -16.65 -17.74
CA SER A 244 -14.87 -17.28 -18.98
C SER A 244 -13.43 -16.87 -19.32
N ASP A 245 -12.70 -16.29 -18.36
CA ASP A 245 -11.34 -15.78 -18.56
C ASP A 245 -10.28 -16.92 -18.53
N ASN A 246 -10.37 -17.83 -19.51
CA ASN A 246 -9.48 -19.00 -19.61
C ASN A 246 -8.00 -18.60 -19.76
N VAL A 247 -7.73 -17.47 -20.41
CA VAL A 247 -6.36 -16.98 -20.65
C VAL A 247 -5.65 -16.72 -19.32
N ARG A 248 -6.31 -16.05 -18.37
CA ARG A 248 -5.72 -15.80 -17.06
C ARG A 248 -5.56 -17.05 -16.24
N VAL A 249 -6.51 -17.99 -16.33
CA VAL A 249 -6.36 -19.27 -15.63
C VAL A 249 -5.20 -20.09 -16.18
N GLU A 250 -4.97 -20.05 -17.50
CA GLU A 250 -3.79 -20.68 -18.09
C GLU A 250 -2.48 -20.05 -17.60
N ASN A 251 -2.46 -18.73 -17.40
CA ASN A 251 -1.31 -18.03 -16.83
C ASN A 251 -1.09 -18.40 -15.36
N LEU A 252 -2.15 -18.48 -14.55
CA LEU A 252 -2.08 -18.96 -13.16
C LEU A 252 -1.45 -20.35 -13.09
N ASN A 253 -1.80 -21.22 -14.03
CA ASN A 253 -1.29 -22.58 -14.09
C ASN A 253 0.22 -22.65 -14.35
N LYS A 254 0.84 -21.57 -14.83
CA LYS A 254 2.29 -21.46 -15.11
C LYS A 254 3.07 -20.77 -13.99
N LEU A 255 2.39 -20.23 -12.98
CA LEU A 255 3.04 -19.54 -11.87
C LEU A 255 3.80 -20.50 -10.97
N HIS A 256 4.85 -19.98 -10.32
CA HIS A 256 5.56 -20.70 -9.28
C HIS A 256 4.65 -20.85 -8.04
N ARG A 257 4.88 -21.90 -7.23
CA ARG A 257 4.02 -22.15 -6.06
C ARG A 257 3.94 -20.97 -5.11
N TYR A 258 5.07 -20.28 -4.87
CA TYR A 258 5.13 -19.14 -3.96
C TYR A 258 4.33 -17.93 -4.46
N ASP A 259 4.27 -17.73 -5.79
CA ASP A 259 3.41 -16.72 -6.41
C ASP A 259 1.92 -17.06 -6.27
N LEU A 260 1.59 -18.35 -6.29
CA LEU A 260 0.19 -18.78 -6.30
C LEU A 260 -0.45 -18.76 -4.91
N ILE A 261 0.32 -19.02 -3.84
CA ILE A 261 -0.15 -19.00 -2.44
C ILE A 261 -0.93 -17.71 -2.07
N PRO A 262 -0.40 -16.48 -2.29
CA PRO A 262 -1.12 -15.26 -1.93
C PRO A 262 -2.42 -15.04 -2.72
N LEU A 263 -2.62 -15.76 -3.83
CA LEU A 263 -3.83 -15.66 -4.65
C LEU A 263 -4.96 -16.59 -4.19
N ILE A 264 -4.68 -17.58 -3.34
CA ILE A 264 -5.65 -18.60 -2.90
C ILE A 264 -6.98 -17.99 -2.39
N PRO A 265 -6.99 -16.97 -1.50
CA PRO A 265 -8.24 -16.40 -0.99
C PRO A 265 -9.16 -15.85 -2.09
N HIS A 266 -8.58 -15.36 -3.19
CA HIS A 266 -9.32 -14.80 -4.31
C HIS A 266 -9.69 -15.86 -5.35
N LEU A 267 -8.86 -16.89 -5.50
CA LEU A 267 -9.11 -17.97 -6.45
C LEU A 267 -10.22 -18.90 -5.98
N ILE A 268 -10.29 -19.18 -4.67
CA ILE A 268 -11.30 -20.11 -4.12
C ILE A 268 -12.74 -19.61 -4.31
N VAL A 269 -12.93 -18.30 -4.48
CA VAL A 269 -14.23 -17.66 -4.78
C VAL A 269 -14.78 -18.12 -6.14
N TRP A 270 -13.92 -18.48 -7.11
CA TRP A 270 -14.38 -18.99 -8.41
C TRP A 270 -15.02 -20.38 -8.34
N LEU A 271 -15.02 -21.02 -7.17
CA LEU A 271 -15.75 -22.26 -6.92
C LEU A 271 -17.17 -22.03 -6.34
N GLN A 272 -17.60 -20.78 -6.14
CA GLN A 272 -18.97 -20.49 -5.69
C GLN A 272 -20.04 -20.95 -6.70
N ASP A 273 -19.73 -20.96 -8.00
CA ASP A 273 -20.63 -21.46 -9.03
C ASP A 273 -19.83 -22.31 -10.02
N ILE A 274 -20.03 -23.63 -9.92
CA ILE A 274 -19.33 -24.59 -10.77
C ILE A 274 -19.74 -24.51 -12.24
N ASN A 275 -20.86 -23.86 -12.56
CA ASN A 275 -21.28 -23.64 -13.95
C ASN A 275 -20.42 -22.58 -14.65
N TRP A 276 -19.58 -21.84 -13.92
CA TRP A 276 -18.60 -20.96 -14.53
C TRP A 276 -17.56 -21.78 -15.31
N PRO A 277 -17.35 -21.52 -16.62
CA PRO A 277 -16.40 -22.26 -17.44
C PRO A 277 -14.99 -22.41 -16.83
N ILE A 278 -14.55 -21.42 -16.07
CA ILE A 278 -13.24 -21.44 -15.43
C ILE A 278 -13.16 -22.19 -14.09
N ALA A 279 -14.28 -22.50 -13.43
CA ALA A 279 -14.28 -23.03 -12.05
C ALA A 279 -13.48 -24.34 -11.94
N SER A 280 -13.70 -25.27 -12.87
CA SER A 280 -12.95 -26.54 -12.95
C SER A 280 -11.46 -26.38 -13.28
N HIS A 281 -11.08 -25.28 -13.92
CA HIS A 281 -9.68 -24.96 -14.22
C HIS A 281 -9.01 -24.32 -13.00
N VAL A 282 -9.72 -23.46 -12.28
CA VAL A 282 -9.25 -22.85 -11.04
C VAL A 282 -9.07 -23.91 -9.95
N SER A 283 -9.97 -24.90 -9.83
CA SER A 283 -9.79 -25.98 -8.85
C SER A 283 -8.50 -26.77 -9.08
N LYS A 284 -8.15 -27.06 -10.34
CA LYS A 284 -6.87 -27.71 -10.71
C LYS A 284 -5.65 -26.87 -10.35
N VAL A 285 -5.75 -25.55 -10.46
CA VAL A 285 -4.69 -24.63 -10.04
C VAL A 285 -4.52 -24.70 -8.51
N LEU A 286 -5.62 -24.63 -7.75
CA LEU A 286 -5.61 -24.69 -6.29
C LEU A 286 -5.07 -26.03 -5.76
N LEU A 287 -5.40 -27.15 -6.41
CA LEU A 287 -4.93 -28.50 -6.05
C LEU A 287 -3.41 -28.69 -6.16
N LYS A 288 -2.66 -27.74 -6.75
CA LYS A 288 -1.19 -27.74 -6.70
C LYS A 288 -0.63 -27.36 -5.33
N LEU A 289 -1.45 -26.76 -4.47
CA LEU A 289 -1.10 -26.24 -3.14
C LEU A 289 -1.97 -26.89 -2.05
N PRO A 290 -2.00 -28.23 -1.95
CA PRO A 290 -2.98 -28.93 -1.12
C PRO A 290 -2.83 -28.65 0.37
N GLU A 291 -1.65 -28.28 0.85
CA GLU A 291 -1.41 -27.88 2.23
C GLU A 291 -1.93 -26.45 2.47
N GLU A 292 -1.59 -25.52 1.58
CA GLU A 292 -1.87 -24.10 1.75
C GLU A 292 -3.34 -23.75 1.53
N ILE A 293 -4.11 -24.55 0.79
CA ILE A 293 -5.55 -24.33 0.60
C ILE A 293 -6.39 -24.75 1.82
N ILE A 294 -5.87 -25.53 2.77
CA ILE A 294 -6.64 -26.10 3.89
C ILE A 294 -7.30 -25.01 4.76
N PRO A 295 -6.59 -23.95 5.22
CA PRO A 295 -7.21 -22.89 6.00
C PRO A 295 -8.35 -22.19 5.26
N HIS A 296 -8.24 -22.06 3.94
CA HIS A 296 -9.26 -21.43 3.10
C HIS A 296 -10.47 -22.34 2.90
N ILE A 297 -10.27 -23.65 2.75
CA ILE A 297 -11.37 -24.63 2.73
C ILE A 297 -12.12 -24.60 4.06
N LYS A 298 -11.42 -24.58 5.20
CA LYS A 298 -12.06 -24.44 6.52
C LYS A 298 -12.89 -23.18 6.62
N SER A 299 -12.38 -22.06 6.11
CA SER A 299 -13.13 -20.80 6.04
C SER A 299 -14.41 -20.94 5.22
N VAL A 300 -14.36 -21.60 4.05
CA VAL A 300 -15.56 -21.82 3.22
C VAL A 300 -16.57 -22.72 3.91
N LEU A 301 -16.12 -23.83 4.51
CA LEU A 301 -16.99 -24.77 5.24
C LEU A 301 -17.69 -24.13 6.45
N ALA A 302 -17.15 -23.04 6.98
CA ALA A 302 -17.76 -22.28 8.08
C ALA A 302 -18.73 -21.16 7.62
N THR A 303 -18.90 -20.94 6.32
CA THR A 303 -19.85 -19.94 5.80
C THR A 303 -21.29 -20.46 5.76
N ASP A 304 -22.24 -19.60 5.41
CA ASP A 304 -23.63 -20.00 5.14
C ASP A 304 -23.90 -20.24 3.63
N ASP A 305 -22.84 -20.27 2.80
CA ASP A 305 -22.94 -20.52 1.35
C ASP A 305 -22.89 -22.02 1.07
N GLU A 306 -24.05 -22.67 1.15
CA GLU A 306 -24.17 -24.13 1.11
C GLU A 306 -23.71 -24.73 -0.23
N GLU A 307 -24.00 -24.06 -1.34
CA GLU A 307 -23.53 -24.48 -2.66
C GLU A 307 -22.00 -24.42 -2.74
N TRP A 308 -21.39 -23.33 -2.25
CA TRP A 308 -19.94 -23.22 -2.23
C TRP A 308 -19.28 -24.30 -1.37
N LYS A 309 -19.87 -24.66 -0.22
CA LYS A 309 -19.39 -25.78 0.60
C LYS A 309 -19.36 -27.08 -0.20
N VAL A 310 -20.47 -27.46 -0.84
CA VAL A 310 -20.57 -28.74 -1.56
C VAL A 310 -19.62 -28.78 -2.75
N TYR A 311 -19.43 -27.65 -3.45
CA TYR A 311 -18.44 -27.55 -4.53
C TYR A 311 -17.00 -27.66 -4.01
N CYS A 312 -16.65 -27.04 -2.89
CA CYS A 312 -15.34 -27.21 -2.26
C CYS A 312 -15.10 -28.68 -1.85
N LEU A 313 -16.09 -29.36 -1.27
CA LEU A 313 -15.98 -30.78 -0.94
C LEU A 313 -15.75 -31.64 -2.18
N HIS A 314 -16.46 -31.37 -3.28
CA HIS A 314 -16.35 -32.13 -4.52
C HIS A 314 -15.06 -31.89 -5.30
N TYR A 315 -14.69 -30.63 -5.51
CA TYR A 315 -13.66 -30.25 -6.47
C TYR A 315 -12.29 -29.99 -5.84
N LEU A 316 -12.23 -29.89 -4.52
CA LEU A 316 -10.97 -29.75 -3.78
C LEU A 316 -10.76 -30.93 -2.84
N VAL A 317 -11.68 -31.18 -1.90
CA VAL A 317 -11.45 -32.16 -0.82
C VAL A 317 -11.44 -33.60 -1.32
N LEU A 318 -12.32 -33.99 -2.24
CA LEU A 318 -12.29 -35.34 -2.81
C LEU A 318 -11.09 -35.59 -3.75
N GLU A 319 -10.52 -34.54 -4.32
CA GLU A 319 -9.46 -34.62 -5.33
C GLU A 319 -8.05 -34.50 -4.73
N MET A 320 -7.92 -34.03 -3.49
CA MET A 320 -6.62 -33.91 -2.82
C MET A 320 -6.12 -35.24 -2.22
N PRO A 321 -4.80 -35.39 -1.99
CA PRO A 321 -4.29 -36.57 -1.30
C PRO A 321 -4.86 -36.77 0.11
N ILE A 322 -5.03 -38.05 0.51
CA ILE A 322 -5.72 -38.43 1.77
C ILE A 322 -5.09 -37.83 3.02
N ASN A 323 -3.77 -37.58 3.03
CA ASN A 323 -3.08 -36.97 4.17
C ASN A 323 -3.55 -35.54 4.43
N TYR A 324 -3.96 -34.79 3.40
CA TYR A 324 -4.50 -33.44 3.55
C TYR A 324 -6.00 -33.47 3.91
N MET A 325 -6.75 -34.48 3.43
CA MET A 325 -8.14 -34.69 3.86
C MET A 325 -8.25 -34.89 5.38
N LEU A 326 -7.24 -35.53 6.00
CA LEU A 326 -7.21 -35.75 7.45
C LEU A 326 -7.24 -34.43 8.25
N GLU A 327 -6.64 -33.37 7.73
CA GLU A 327 -6.59 -32.06 8.40
C GLU A 327 -7.95 -31.36 8.44
N LEU A 328 -8.89 -31.80 7.59
CA LEU A 328 -10.27 -31.34 7.48
C LEU A 328 -11.27 -32.28 8.17
N LYS A 329 -10.78 -33.36 8.82
CA LYS A 329 -11.63 -34.43 9.38
C LYS A 329 -12.69 -33.91 10.34
N LYS A 330 -12.35 -32.91 11.14
CA LYS A 330 -13.28 -32.32 12.12
C LYS A 330 -14.46 -31.66 11.40
N GLU A 331 -14.17 -30.74 10.49
CA GLU A 331 -15.17 -29.99 9.72
C GLU A 331 -16.03 -30.95 8.87
N ILE A 332 -15.42 -31.94 8.23
CA ILE A 332 -16.13 -32.98 7.46
C ILE A 332 -17.04 -33.83 8.35
N SER A 333 -16.60 -34.17 9.56
CA SER A 333 -17.38 -34.98 10.50
C SER A 333 -18.62 -34.24 10.98
N GLU A 334 -18.54 -32.93 11.20
CA GLU A 334 -19.70 -32.11 11.56
C GLU A 334 -20.74 -32.11 10.43
N ILE A 335 -20.34 -31.78 9.20
CA ILE A 335 -21.25 -31.76 8.03
C ILE A 335 -21.84 -33.16 7.77
N ALA A 336 -21.05 -34.23 7.96
CA ALA A 336 -21.52 -35.59 7.73
C ALA A 336 -22.57 -36.08 8.75
N ASN A 337 -22.40 -35.73 10.02
CA ASN A 337 -23.19 -36.31 11.12
C ASN A 337 -24.23 -35.36 11.70
N HIS A 338 -24.00 -34.05 11.58
CA HIS A 338 -24.82 -32.99 12.13
C HIS A 338 -25.07 -31.87 11.10
N PRO A 339 -25.58 -32.20 9.89
CA PRO A 339 -25.77 -31.18 8.86
C PRO A 339 -26.82 -30.15 9.25
N THR A 340 -26.60 -28.91 8.80
CA THR A 340 -27.65 -27.88 8.81
C THR A 340 -28.76 -28.23 7.81
N THR A 341 -29.90 -27.56 7.89
CA THR A 341 -30.97 -27.71 6.89
C THR A 341 -30.46 -27.36 5.48
N GLY A 342 -29.67 -26.29 5.34
CA GLY A 342 -29.12 -25.88 4.05
C GLY A 342 -28.13 -26.91 3.47
N GLU A 343 -27.30 -27.50 4.32
CA GLU A 343 -26.39 -28.60 3.96
C GLU A 343 -27.13 -29.90 3.56
N MET A 344 -28.33 -30.12 4.11
CA MET A 344 -29.20 -31.20 3.66
C MET A 344 -29.78 -30.91 2.27
N ASP A 345 -30.23 -29.68 2.02
CA ASP A 345 -30.86 -29.26 0.76
C ASP A 345 -29.92 -29.39 -0.45
N VAL A 346 -28.63 -29.10 -0.27
CA VAL A 346 -27.60 -29.25 -1.32
C VAL A 346 -26.82 -30.58 -1.22
N GLU A 347 -27.26 -31.49 -0.35
CA GLU A 347 -26.67 -32.82 -0.15
C GLU A 347 -25.18 -32.83 0.24
N SER A 348 -24.65 -31.75 0.83
CA SER A 348 -23.22 -31.66 1.22
C SER A 348 -22.83 -32.75 2.22
N HIS A 349 -23.75 -33.12 3.11
CA HIS A 349 -23.61 -34.23 4.06
C HIS A 349 -23.37 -35.60 3.40
N ILE A 350 -23.87 -35.83 2.19
CA ILE A 350 -23.64 -37.09 1.44
C ILE A 350 -22.18 -37.15 1.00
N VAL A 351 -21.67 -36.04 0.47
CA VAL A 351 -20.26 -35.89 0.05
C VAL A 351 -19.33 -36.01 1.25
N ALA A 352 -19.66 -35.33 2.36
CA ALA A 352 -18.90 -35.40 3.60
C ALA A 352 -18.83 -36.83 4.16
N LYS A 353 -19.93 -37.58 4.15
CA LYS A 353 -19.95 -39.01 4.54
C LYS A 353 -19.04 -39.86 3.63
N LYS A 354 -19.00 -39.58 2.33
CA LYS A 354 -18.10 -40.27 1.40
C LYS A 354 -16.64 -40.00 1.73
N ILE A 355 -16.27 -38.74 1.99
CA ILE A 355 -14.90 -38.36 2.37
C ILE A 355 -14.52 -38.99 3.71
N LEU A 356 -15.41 -38.95 4.71
CA LEU A 356 -15.16 -39.53 6.02
C LEU A 356 -14.91 -41.05 5.95
N LYS A 357 -15.63 -41.78 5.07
CA LYS A 357 -15.35 -43.20 4.82
C LYS A 357 -13.95 -43.45 4.25
N LEU A 358 -13.47 -42.57 3.35
CA LEU A 358 -12.11 -42.67 2.81
C LEU A 358 -11.07 -42.47 3.91
N ILE A 359 -11.27 -41.45 4.76
CA ILE A 359 -10.42 -41.15 5.91
C ILE A 359 -10.35 -42.36 6.87
N ILE A 360 -11.50 -42.90 7.27
CA ILE A 360 -11.57 -44.05 8.19
C ILE A 360 -10.91 -45.30 7.57
N SER A 361 -11.15 -45.55 6.28
CA SER A 361 -10.51 -46.67 5.58
C SER A 361 -8.99 -46.53 5.50
N TYR A 362 -8.46 -45.32 5.49
CA TYR A 362 -7.02 -45.07 5.47
C TYR A 362 -6.41 -45.24 6.86
N GLU A 363 -7.07 -44.73 7.90
CA GLU A 363 -6.63 -44.88 9.30
C GLU A 363 -6.63 -46.35 9.77
N THR A 364 -7.58 -47.17 9.31
CA THR A 364 -7.67 -48.59 9.67
C THR A 364 -6.66 -49.50 8.95
N LYS A 365 -5.99 -48.99 7.91
CA LYS A 365 -4.95 -49.71 7.15
C LYS A 365 -3.52 -49.38 7.60
N ARG A 366 -3.36 -48.37 8.46
CA ARG A 366 -2.10 -48.07 9.17
C ARG A 366 -2.10 -48.80 10.50
#